data_AF-A0AA90TD67-F1
#
_entry.id   AF-A0AA90TD67-F1
#
_cell.length_a   1.000
_cell.length_b   1.000
_cell.length_c   1.000
_cell.angle_alpha   90.00
_cell.angle_beta   90.00
_cell.angle_gamma   90.00
#
_symmetry.space_group_name_H-M   'P 1'
#
loop_
_entity.id
_entity.type
_entity.pdbx_description
1 polymer ?
#
loop_
_entity_poly.entity_id
_entity_poly.type
_entity_poly.pdbx_seq_one_letter_code
_entity_poly.pdbx_strand_id
1 'polypeptide(L)'
;MSTTNRQLALVNLSTGESFDMSEYSLRSKKQDEAYKRIQYYQYDKRLFSFADMDTIKFIISNVSTVHCGYLLILQCYMEFGTGKLTLTRKEMPKAVGMSESTFIRFWKVMQSYGIITDKGGEFYMNPYFHFRQQPQHNQVIKVFTTKLKQLKEVVTASELGFLYKLLPFVHYDTNMICADPVTEPENIQFLNKTQIALLVGMEEKKASKILDKLRKIGVIAETIRQDDKRDRIFTLNPYIFYRKKGRPDHTLRGLFASTPYGK
;
A
#
# COMPACT_ATOMS: atom_id res chain seq x y z
N MET A 1 -20.58 35.51 45.56
CA MET A 1 -19.26 35.40 44.91
C MET A 1 -19.49 35.52 43.41
N SER A 2 -19.03 36.61 42.79
CA SER A 2 -19.25 36.91 41.38
C SER A 2 -18.25 36.14 40.52
N THR A 3 -18.73 35.24 39.67
CA THR A 3 -17.93 34.55 38.65
C THR A 3 -17.58 35.54 37.56
N THR A 4 -16.33 36.03 37.55
CA THR A 4 -15.81 36.89 36.49
C THR A 4 -15.84 36.13 35.17
N ASN A 5 -16.77 36.49 34.30
CA ASN A 5 -16.88 35.95 32.95
C ASN A 5 -15.67 36.47 32.15
N ARG A 6 -14.58 35.69 32.09
CA ARG A 6 -13.40 36.04 31.29
C ARG A 6 -13.76 35.86 29.81
N GLN A 7 -14.18 36.94 29.16
CA GLN A 7 -14.21 37.00 27.70
C GLN A 7 -12.78 37.11 27.17
N LEU A 8 -12.38 36.15 26.33
CA LEU A 8 -11.11 36.16 25.61
C LEU A 8 -11.37 36.77 24.23
N ALA A 9 -10.67 37.85 23.91
CA ALA A 9 -10.69 38.47 22.58
C ALA A 9 -9.29 38.37 21.95
N LEU A 10 -9.23 38.16 20.64
CA LEU A 10 -7.97 38.09 19.90
C LEU A 10 -7.68 39.50 19.37
N VAL A 11 -6.56 40.11 19.78
CA VAL A 11 -6.25 41.50 19.42
C VAL A 11 -4.99 41.54 18.55
N ASN A 12 -5.07 42.25 17.43
CA ASN A 12 -3.90 42.59 16.62
C ASN A 12 -3.09 43.67 17.33
N LEU A 13 -1.88 43.33 17.78
CA LEU A 13 -1.04 44.21 18.60
C LEU A 13 -0.47 45.42 17.83
N SER A 14 -0.46 45.41 16.50
CA SER A 14 0.04 46.53 15.69
C SER A 14 -1.05 47.49 15.22
N THR A 15 -2.28 47.00 14.99
CA THR A 15 -3.41 47.82 14.51
C THR A 15 -4.46 48.10 15.60
N GLY A 16 -4.43 47.36 16.71
CA GLY A 16 -5.40 47.49 17.80
C GLY A 16 -6.76 46.82 17.52
N GLU A 17 -6.92 46.17 16.37
CA GLU A 17 -8.18 45.52 15.99
C GLU A 17 -8.45 44.25 16.82
N SER A 18 -9.67 44.13 17.34
CA SER A 18 -10.14 42.96 18.08
C SER A 18 -11.02 42.07 17.20
N PHE A 19 -10.72 40.78 17.16
CA PHE A 19 -11.51 39.76 16.47
C PHE A 19 -12.44 39.03 17.43
N ASP A 20 -13.69 38.85 17.01
CA ASP A 20 -14.72 38.14 17.77
C ASP A 20 -14.55 36.62 17.65
N MET A 21 -14.38 35.95 18.78
CA MET A 21 -14.21 34.50 18.84
C MET A 21 -15.50 33.71 18.49
N SER A 22 -16.66 34.36 18.33
CA SER A 22 -17.85 33.71 17.75
C SER A 22 -17.76 33.50 16.24
N GLU A 23 -16.96 34.31 15.54
CA GLU A 23 -16.75 34.22 14.10
C GLU A 23 -15.40 33.56 13.74
N TYR A 24 -14.45 33.57 14.67
CA TYR A 24 -13.09 33.07 14.45
C TYR A 24 -12.72 31.95 15.41
N SER A 25 -12.16 30.86 14.90
CA SER A 25 -11.64 29.76 15.73
C SER A 25 -10.13 29.87 15.93
N LEU A 26 -9.67 29.85 17.18
CA LEU A 26 -8.24 29.76 17.53
C LEU A 26 -7.77 28.31 17.38
N ARG A 27 -6.84 28.07 16.47
CA ARG A 27 -6.19 26.76 16.30
C ARG A 27 -4.71 26.90 16.63
N SER A 28 -4.21 25.99 17.47
CA SER A 28 -2.77 25.89 17.68
C SER A 28 -2.08 25.45 16.38
N LYS A 29 -0.80 25.80 16.19
CA LYS A 29 0.00 25.30 15.04
C LYS A 29 -0.06 23.77 14.90
N LYS A 30 -0.09 23.04 16.02
CA LYS A 30 -0.25 21.57 16.04
C LYS A 30 -1.64 21.12 15.55
N GLN A 31 -2.71 21.82 15.92
CA GLN A 31 -4.07 21.54 15.42
C GLN A 31 -4.22 21.89 13.94
N ASP A 32 -3.60 22.98 13.49
CA ASP A 32 -3.57 23.36 12.08
C ASP A 32 -2.80 22.35 11.24
N GLU A 33 -1.67 21.85 11.72
CA GLU A 33 -0.95 20.76 11.07
C GLU A 33 -1.77 19.47 11.04
N ALA A 34 -2.47 19.13 12.14
CA ALA A 34 -3.36 17.98 12.18
C ALA A 34 -4.55 18.13 11.21
N TYR A 35 -5.14 19.32 11.12
CA TYR A 35 -6.23 19.63 10.20
C TYR A 35 -5.78 19.60 8.74
N LYS A 36 -4.61 20.17 8.43
CA LYS A 36 -3.96 20.06 7.11
C LYS A 36 -3.66 18.60 6.75
N ARG A 37 -3.24 17.77 7.72
CA ARG A 37 -3.06 16.32 7.52
C ARG A 37 -4.38 15.63 7.21
N ILE A 38 -5.46 15.92 7.95
CA ILE A 38 -6.81 15.35 7.72
C ILE A 38 -7.34 15.76 6.34
N GLN A 39 -7.26 17.04 5.98
CA GLN A 39 -7.61 17.51 4.64
C GLN A 39 -6.74 16.86 3.57
N TYR A 40 -5.43 16.70 3.81
CA TYR A 40 -4.54 15.99 2.90
C TYR A 40 -4.96 14.53 2.65
N TYR A 41 -5.46 13.81 3.66
CA TYR A 41 -6.04 12.46 3.46
C TYR A 41 -7.35 12.49 2.69
N GLN A 42 -8.18 13.51 2.91
CA GLN A 42 -9.41 13.72 2.14
C GLN A 42 -9.12 14.09 0.67
N TYR A 43 -7.94 14.69 0.39
CA TYR A 43 -7.52 15.15 -0.94
C TYR A 43 -6.49 14.26 -1.66
N ASP A 44 -6.03 13.14 -1.07
CA ASP A 44 -5.24 12.17 -1.84
C ASP A 44 -6.15 11.46 -2.85
N LYS A 45 -6.36 12.11 -4.00
CA LYS A 45 -7.21 11.64 -5.13
C LYS A 45 -6.74 10.32 -5.73
N ARG A 46 -5.61 9.75 -5.27
CA ARG A 46 -5.14 8.46 -5.74
C ARG A 46 -6.07 7.37 -5.21
N LEU A 47 -6.68 6.62 -6.11
CA LEU A 47 -7.46 5.43 -5.74
C LEU A 47 -6.49 4.37 -5.20
N PHE A 48 -6.55 4.08 -3.90
CA PHE A 48 -5.81 2.99 -3.28
C PHE A 48 -6.65 2.24 -2.26
N SER A 49 -6.26 1.01 -1.99
CA SER A 49 -6.68 0.21 -0.84
C SER A 49 -5.51 0.00 0.11
N PHE A 50 -5.78 -0.56 1.28
CA PHE A 50 -4.78 -1.05 2.21
C PHE A 50 -4.77 -2.57 2.22
N ALA A 51 -3.58 -3.13 2.31
CA ALA A 51 -3.38 -4.49 2.80
C ALA A 51 -2.78 -4.42 4.20
N ASP A 52 -3.33 -5.19 5.13
CA ASP A 52 -2.81 -5.33 6.48
C ASP A 52 -1.63 -6.31 6.49
N MET A 53 -0.51 -5.86 7.01
CA MET A 53 0.79 -6.49 6.76
C MET A 53 1.03 -7.72 7.64
N ASP A 54 0.31 -7.84 8.74
CA ASP A 54 0.39 -8.99 9.63
C ASP A 54 -0.63 -10.06 9.26
N THR A 55 -1.86 -9.65 8.97
CA THR A 55 -2.93 -10.59 8.62
C THR A 55 -2.74 -11.19 7.23
N ILE A 56 -2.19 -10.45 6.25
CA ILE A 56 -1.93 -11.03 4.93
C ILE A 56 -0.81 -12.08 4.95
N LYS A 57 -0.04 -12.21 6.04
CA LYS A 57 0.88 -13.34 6.25
C LYS A 57 0.13 -14.67 6.19
N PHE A 58 -1.08 -14.73 6.76
CA PHE A 58 -1.96 -15.89 6.65
C PHE A 58 -2.29 -16.23 5.19
N ILE A 59 -2.58 -15.22 4.37
CA ILE A 59 -2.90 -15.43 2.95
C ILE A 59 -1.68 -15.99 2.21
N ILE A 60 -0.50 -15.37 2.35
CA ILE A 60 0.68 -15.77 1.58
C ILE A 60 1.19 -17.18 1.93
N SER A 61 0.89 -17.66 3.14
CA SER A 61 1.20 -19.02 3.59
C SER A 61 0.22 -20.07 3.05
N ASN A 62 -1.04 -19.71 2.81
CA ASN A 62 -2.12 -20.67 2.53
C ASN A 62 -2.66 -20.60 1.08
N VAL A 63 -2.34 -19.52 0.36
CA VAL A 63 -2.86 -19.26 -0.99
C VAL A 63 -1.72 -19.34 -2.01
N SER A 64 -2.00 -19.97 -3.15
CA SER A 64 -1.02 -20.12 -4.23
C SER A 64 -0.58 -18.75 -4.74
N THR A 65 0.68 -18.64 -5.20
CA THR A 65 1.24 -17.39 -5.72
C THR A 65 0.35 -16.81 -6.84
N VAL A 66 -0.15 -17.63 -7.76
CA VAL A 66 -1.05 -17.16 -8.83
C VAL A 66 -2.34 -16.55 -8.27
N HIS A 67 -2.97 -17.19 -7.29
CA HIS A 67 -4.19 -16.66 -6.66
C HIS A 67 -3.90 -15.37 -5.87
N CYS A 68 -2.75 -15.25 -5.20
CA CYS A 68 -2.34 -13.99 -4.58
C CYS A 68 -2.23 -12.85 -5.60
N GLY A 69 -1.75 -13.13 -6.82
CA GLY A 69 -1.69 -12.12 -7.88
C GLY A 69 -3.07 -11.66 -8.35
N TYR A 70 -4.02 -12.58 -8.46
CA TYR A 70 -5.41 -12.23 -8.76
C TYR A 70 -6.07 -11.44 -7.63
N LEU A 71 -5.83 -11.82 -6.37
CA LEU A 71 -6.32 -11.10 -5.20
C LEU A 71 -5.77 -9.67 -5.15
N LEU A 72 -4.48 -9.49 -5.45
CA LEU A 72 -3.83 -8.20 -5.52
C LEU A 72 -4.55 -7.24 -6.49
N ILE A 73 -5.04 -7.73 -7.63
CA ILE A 73 -5.84 -6.93 -8.57
C ILE A 73 -7.28 -6.75 -8.07
N LEU A 74 -7.91 -7.80 -7.55
CA LEU A 74 -9.32 -7.77 -7.16
C LEU A 74 -9.60 -6.75 -6.05
N GLN A 75 -8.69 -6.57 -5.08
CA GLN A 75 -8.84 -5.57 -4.02
C GLN A 75 -8.96 -4.12 -4.56
N CYS A 76 -8.48 -3.85 -5.77
CA CYS A 76 -8.61 -2.53 -6.40
C CYS A 76 -10.06 -2.16 -6.78
N TYR A 77 -10.99 -3.10 -6.68
CA TYR A 77 -12.41 -2.93 -6.97
C TYR A 77 -13.27 -2.81 -5.70
N MET A 78 -12.66 -2.64 -4.53
CA MET A 78 -13.39 -2.34 -3.29
C MET A 78 -13.97 -0.92 -3.32
N GLU A 79 -15.21 -0.78 -2.90
CA GLU A 79 -15.84 0.48 -2.52
C GLU A 79 -15.21 1.03 -1.24
N PHE A 80 -15.21 2.36 -1.12
CA PHE A 80 -14.69 3.03 0.06
C PHE A 80 -15.63 2.80 1.26
N GLY A 81 -15.06 2.50 2.43
CA GLY A 81 -15.79 2.36 3.70
C GLY A 81 -16.56 1.04 3.88
N THR A 82 -16.95 0.36 2.81
CA THR A 82 -17.78 -0.85 2.91
C THR A 82 -17.00 -2.14 2.67
N GLY A 83 -15.92 -2.09 1.88
CA GLY A 83 -15.22 -3.30 1.39
C GLY A 83 -16.01 -4.10 0.36
N LYS A 84 -17.19 -3.63 -0.06
CA LYS A 84 -17.99 -4.22 -1.13
C LYS A 84 -17.22 -4.16 -2.44
N LEU A 85 -17.22 -5.23 -3.21
CA LEU A 85 -16.67 -5.24 -4.55
C LEU A 85 -17.68 -4.62 -5.53
N THR A 86 -17.24 -3.65 -6.32
CA THR A 86 -18.07 -2.98 -7.33
C THR A 86 -18.41 -3.87 -8.54
N LEU A 87 -17.87 -5.09 -8.58
CA LEU A 87 -18.01 -6.02 -9.69
C LEU A 87 -19.03 -7.09 -9.34
N THR A 88 -19.87 -7.45 -10.32
CA THR A 88 -20.64 -8.67 -10.24
C THR A 88 -19.73 -9.90 -10.39
N ARG A 89 -20.20 -11.06 -9.92
CA ARG A 89 -19.46 -12.33 -10.04
C ARG A 89 -19.08 -12.66 -11.49
N LYS A 90 -19.90 -12.27 -12.46
CA LYS A 90 -19.68 -12.49 -13.91
C LYS A 90 -18.62 -11.55 -14.49
N GLU A 91 -18.40 -10.38 -13.91
CA GLU A 91 -17.42 -9.41 -14.41
C GLU A 91 -16.02 -9.62 -13.82
N MET A 92 -15.94 -10.21 -12.62
CA MET A 92 -14.68 -10.44 -11.91
C MET A 92 -13.61 -11.19 -12.74
N PRO A 93 -13.92 -12.30 -13.45
CA PRO A 93 -12.91 -13.02 -14.23
C PRO A 93 -12.22 -12.11 -15.24
N LYS A 94 -13.00 -11.38 -16.03
CA LYS A 94 -12.52 -10.45 -17.05
C LYS A 94 -11.76 -9.28 -16.42
N ALA A 95 -12.31 -8.67 -15.36
CA ALA A 95 -11.69 -7.54 -14.68
C ALA A 95 -10.32 -7.88 -14.09
N VAL A 96 -10.17 -9.08 -13.54
CA VAL A 96 -8.92 -9.56 -12.93
C VAL A 96 -7.98 -10.20 -13.95
N GLY A 97 -8.45 -10.55 -15.14
CA GLY A 97 -7.65 -11.14 -16.22
C GLY A 97 -7.46 -12.65 -16.06
N MET A 98 -8.51 -13.37 -15.70
CA MET A 98 -8.52 -14.83 -15.59
C MET A 98 -9.65 -15.46 -16.42
N SER A 99 -9.49 -16.73 -16.79
CA SER A 99 -10.56 -17.52 -17.41
C SER A 99 -11.65 -17.85 -16.39
N GLU A 100 -12.86 -18.16 -16.86
CA GLU A 100 -13.97 -18.64 -16.00
C GLU A 100 -13.58 -19.88 -15.18
N SER A 101 -12.90 -20.84 -15.81
CA SER A 101 -12.42 -22.06 -15.13
C SER A 101 -11.41 -21.76 -14.02
N THR A 102 -10.56 -20.75 -14.20
CA THR A 102 -9.62 -20.30 -13.18
C THR A 102 -10.34 -19.54 -12.08
N PHE A 103 -11.34 -18.73 -12.44
CA PHE A 103 -12.15 -18.01 -11.47
C PHE A 103 -12.89 -18.94 -10.51
N ILE A 104 -13.47 -20.04 -10.99
CA ILE A 104 -14.14 -21.02 -10.12
C ILE A 104 -13.18 -21.53 -9.03
N ARG A 105 -11.94 -21.88 -9.40
CA ARG A 105 -10.93 -22.34 -8.45
C ARG A 105 -10.46 -21.24 -7.49
N PHE A 106 -10.16 -20.07 -8.04
CA PHE A 106 -9.78 -18.89 -7.26
C PHE A 106 -10.86 -18.54 -6.23
N TRP A 107 -12.12 -18.47 -6.67
CA TRP A 107 -13.27 -18.12 -5.84
C TRP A 107 -13.46 -19.09 -4.68
N LYS A 108 -13.39 -20.39 -4.95
CA LYS A 108 -13.47 -21.43 -3.91
C LYS A 108 -12.40 -21.21 -2.82
N VAL A 109 -11.16 -20.87 -3.22
CA VAL A 109 -10.08 -20.59 -2.28
C VAL A 109 -10.36 -19.33 -1.46
N MET A 110 -10.81 -18.24 -2.12
CA MET A 110 -11.11 -16.98 -1.42
C MET A 110 -12.24 -17.13 -0.40
N GLN A 111 -13.27 -17.90 -0.72
CA GLN A 111 -14.34 -18.22 0.24
C GLN A 111 -13.88 -19.16 1.34
N SER A 112 -13.09 -20.19 1.02
CA SER A 112 -12.63 -21.17 2.03
C SER A 112 -11.77 -20.54 3.14
N TYR A 113 -11.02 -19.50 2.81
CA TYR A 113 -10.19 -18.75 3.75
C TYR A 113 -10.86 -17.49 4.29
N GLY A 114 -12.14 -17.26 3.99
CA GLY A 114 -12.88 -16.08 4.45
C GLY A 114 -12.29 -14.76 3.96
N ILE A 115 -11.55 -14.76 2.85
CA ILE A 115 -10.97 -13.56 2.24
C ILE A 115 -12.08 -12.75 1.55
N ILE A 116 -13.03 -13.45 0.93
CA ILE A 116 -14.22 -12.86 0.30
C ILE A 116 -15.47 -13.55 0.84
N THR A 117 -16.46 -12.76 1.24
CA THR A 117 -17.77 -13.24 1.70
C THR A 117 -18.85 -12.87 0.69
N ASP A 118 -19.81 -13.78 0.49
CA ASP A 118 -21.04 -13.55 -0.28
C ASP A 118 -22.18 -13.25 0.70
N LYS A 119 -22.87 -12.12 0.50
CA LYS A 119 -24.05 -11.72 1.25
C LYS A 119 -25.19 -11.46 0.27
N GLY A 120 -25.88 -12.51 -0.13
CA GLY A 120 -27.05 -12.40 -1.01
C GLY A 120 -26.73 -11.90 -2.42
N GLY A 121 -25.59 -12.30 -2.99
CA GLY A 121 -25.15 -11.89 -4.31
C GLY A 121 -24.30 -10.61 -4.34
N GLU A 122 -24.11 -9.98 -3.18
CA GLU A 122 -23.13 -8.93 -2.98
C GLU A 122 -21.85 -9.50 -2.38
N PHE A 123 -20.70 -9.08 -2.92
CA PHE A 123 -19.41 -9.63 -2.52
C PHE A 123 -18.62 -8.61 -1.73
N TYR A 124 -18.05 -9.04 -0.61
CA TYR A 124 -17.29 -8.19 0.29
C TYR A 124 -15.92 -8.77 0.51
N MET A 125 -14.90 -7.93 0.36
CA MET A 125 -13.55 -8.24 0.81
C MET A 125 -13.52 -8.16 2.34
N ASN A 126 -12.89 -9.14 2.99
CA ASN A 126 -12.81 -9.15 4.44
C ASN A 126 -11.84 -8.03 4.93
N PRO A 127 -12.32 -7.05 5.71
CA PRO A 127 -11.51 -5.93 6.19
C PRO A 127 -10.38 -6.36 7.13
N TYR A 128 -10.40 -7.59 7.64
CA TYR A 128 -9.27 -8.16 8.38
C TYR A 128 -7.99 -8.21 7.54
N PHE A 129 -8.10 -8.46 6.22
CA PHE A 129 -6.93 -8.55 5.33
C PHE A 129 -6.74 -7.31 4.46
N HIS A 130 -7.84 -6.82 3.87
CA HIS A 130 -7.84 -5.77 2.86
C HIS A 130 -9.01 -4.83 3.08
N PHE A 131 -8.74 -3.53 3.08
CA PHE A 131 -9.77 -2.54 3.32
C PHE A 131 -9.50 -1.24 2.56
N ARG A 132 -10.56 -0.45 2.34
CA ARG A 132 -10.49 0.84 1.67
C ARG A 132 -11.14 1.92 2.52
N GLN A 133 -10.49 2.21 3.63
CA GLN A 133 -10.90 3.22 4.61
C GLN A 133 -9.69 3.67 5.44
N GLN A 134 -9.90 4.60 6.37
CA GLN A 134 -8.86 5.04 7.30
C GLN A 134 -8.32 3.83 8.09
N PRO A 135 -6.99 3.56 8.05
CA PRO A 135 -6.41 2.47 8.81
C PRO A 135 -6.40 2.81 10.30
N GLN A 136 -6.64 1.80 11.14
CA GLN A 136 -6.65 1.96 12.61
C GLN A 136 -5.24 1.89 13.22
N HIS A 137 -4.26 1.38 12.48
CA HIS A 137 -2.86 1.23 12.88
C HIS A 137 -1.94 1.47 11.66
N ASN A 138 -0.63 1.53 11.90
CA ASN A 138 0.35 1.84 10.84
C ASN A 138 0.94 0.59 10.15
N GLN A 139 0.56 -0.63 10.56
CA GLN A 139 1.05 -1.89 9.96
C GLN A 139 0.28 -2.26 8.69
N VAL A 140 0.20 -1.30 7.76
CA VAL A 140 -0.55 -1.43 6.51
C VAL A 140 0.34 -0.97 5.36
N ILE A 141 -0.02 -1.36 4.14
CA ILE A 141 0.60 -0.82 2.93
C ILE A 141 -0.49 -0.35 1.97
N LYS A 142 -0.29 0.85 1.40
CA LYS A 142 -1.14 1.37 0.34
C LYS A 142 -0.88 0.62 -0.94
N VAL A 143 -1.94 0.25 -1.64
CA VAL A 143 -1.91 -0.40 -2.95
C VAL A 143 -2.61 0.51 -3.94
N PHE A 144 -1.84 1.16 -4.83
CA PHE A 144 -2.39 2.17 -5.75
C PHE A 144 -3.05 1.53 -6.98
N THR A 145 -4.37 1.62 -7.05
CA THR A 145 -5.22 0.99 -8.07
C THR A 145 -4.80 1.31 -9.49
N THR A 146 -4.59 2.59 -9.82
CA THR A 146 -4.28 2.99 -11.21
C THR A 146 -2.98 2.38 -11.71
N LYS A 147 -1.92 2.44 -10.89
CA LYS A 147 -0.61 1.89 -11.26
C LYS A 147 -0.62 0.37 -11.28
N LEU A 148 -1.35 -0.26 -10.37
CA LEU A 148 -1.46 -1.70 -10.33
C LEU A 148 -2.27 -2.27 -11.50
N LYS A 149 -3.33 -1.58 -11.95
CA LYS A 149 -4.07 -1.94 -13.17
C LYS A 149 -3.21 -1.80 -14.43
N GLN A 150 -2.37 -0.77 -14.53
CA GLN A 150 -1.38 -0.65 -15.62
C GLN A 150 -0.36 -1.79 -15.58
N LEU A 151 0.12 -2.14 -14.38
CA LEU A 151 1.09 -3.22 -14.20
C LEU A 151 0.54 -4.57 -14.67
N LYS A 152 -0.73 -4.87 -14.35
CA LYS A 152 -1.42 -6.11 -14.78
C LYS A 152 -1.29 -6.40 -16.28
N GLU A 153 -1.23 -5.37 -17.13
CA GLU A 153 -1.16 -5.54 -18.59
C GLU A 153 0.23 -6.03 -19.08
N VAL A 154 1.27 -5.91 -18.25
CA VAL A 154 2.67 -6.25 -18.62
C VAL A 154 3.30 -7.34 -17.75
N VAL A 155 2.61 -7.79 -16.70
CA VAL A 155 3.06 -8.90 -15.84
C VAL A 155 1.98 -9.97 -15.69
N THR A 156 2.43 -11.19 -15.45
CA THR A 156 1.57 -12.35 -15.22
C THR A 156 0.97 -12.33 -13.81
N ALA A 157 -0.11 -13.08 -13.60
CA ALA A 157 -0.67 -13.30 -12.27
C ALA A 157 0.35 -13.91 -11.28
N SER A 158 1.25 -14.77 -11.74
CA SER A 158 2.31 -15.31 -10.87
C SER A 158 3.33 -14.24 -10.44
N GLU A 159 3.63 -13.26 -11.29
CA GLU A 159 4.55 -12.15 -10.98
C GLU A 159 3.89 -11.11 -10.06
N LEU A 160 2.60 -10.85 -10.25
CA LEU A 160 1.79 -10.08 -9.29
C LEU A 160 1.72 -10.77 -7.93
N GLY A 161 1.56 -12.10 -7.95
CA GLY A 161 1.59 -12.92 -6.74
C GLY A 161 2.91 -12.86 -6.00
N PHE A 162 4.02 -12.88 -6.74
CA PHE A 162 5.36 -12.67 -6.19
C PHE A 162 5.45 -11.32 -5.47
N LEU A 163 4.97 -10.23 -6.09
CA LEU A 163 4.91 -8.91 -5.43
C LEU A 163 4.02 -8.91 -4.18
N TYR A 164 2.84 -9.53 -4.26
CA TYR A 164 1.92 -9.62 -3.12
C TYR A 164 2.57 -10.31 -1.92
N LYS A 165 3.30 -11.41 -2.17
CA LYS A 165 4.02 -12.17 -1.13
C LYS A 165 5.16 -11.39 -0.48
N LEU A 166 5.71 -10.38 -1.17
CA LEU A 166 6.73 -9.50 -0.62
C LEU A 166 6.17 -8.38 0.25
N LEU A 167 4.87 -8.06 0.15
CA LEU A 167 4.30 -6.91 0.84
C LEU A 167 4.58 -6.91 2.35
N PRO A 168 4.37 -8.01 3.10
CA PRO A 168 4.66 -8.05 4.55
C PRO A 168 6.08 -7.68 4.95
N PHE A 169 7.04 -7.77 4.02
CA PHE A 169 8.47 -7.58 4.25
C PHE A 169 8.96 -6.19 3.83
N VAL A 170 8.03 -5.27 3.54
CA VAL A 170 8.36 -3.89 3.13
C VAL A 170 8.53 -3.01 4.37
N HIS A 171 9.75 -2.51 4.54
CA HIS A 171 10.15 -1.63 5.62
C HIS A 171 9.29 -0.37 5.69
N TYR A 172 8.87 0.02 6.89
CA TYR A 172 7.94 1.13 7.10
C TYR A 172 8.47 2.46 6.56
N ASP A 173 9.74 2.81 6.83
CA ASP A 173 10.27 4.13 6.47
C ASP A 173 10.88 4.22 5.09
N THR A 174 11.51 3.14 4.62
CA THR A 174 12.37 3.16 3.42
C THR A 174 11.71 2.49 2.21
N ASN A 175 10.61 1.77 2.40
CA ASN A 175 9.95 0.96 1.37
C ASN A 175 10.87 -0.14 0.76
N MET A 176 11.94 -0.50 1.48
CA MET A 176 12.89 -1.57 1.13
C MET A 176 12.37 -2.93 1.58
N ILE A 177 12.75 -3.99 0.89
CA ILE A 177 12.44 -5.37 1.25
C ILE A 177 13.47 -5.86 2.27
N CYS A 178 13.00 -6.33 3.43
CA CYS A 178 13.84 -6.68 4.58
C CYS A 178 13.21 -7.77 5.45
N ALA A 179 14.01 -8.40 6.31
CA ALA A 179 13.55 -9.46 7.21
C ALA A 179 12.61 -8.92 8.29
N ASP A 180 12.93 -7.75 8.84
CA ASP A 180 12.12 -7.06 9.85
C ASP A 180 11.63 -5.69 9.31
N PRO A 181 10.34 -5.57 8.94
CA PRO A 181 9.78 -4.37 8.31
C PRO A 181 9.43 -3.24 9.30
N VAL A 182 9.64 -3.43 10.61
CA VAL A 182 9.35 -2.43 11.65
C VAL A 182 10.58 -2.02 12.47
N THR A 183 11.76 -2.56 12.15
CA THR A 183 13.03 -2.14 12.74
C THR A 183 13.36 -0.67 12.45
N GLU A 184 14.28 -0.09 13.22
CA GLU A 184 14.85 1.22 12.89
C GLU A 184 15.70 1.15 11.61
N PRO A 185 15.77 2.23 10.80
CA PRO A 185 16.46 2.25 9.51
C PRO A 185 17.94 1.80 9.54
N GLU A 186 18.64 2.06 10.64
CA GLU A 186 20.05 1.74 10.82
C GLU A 186 20.29 0.22 11.01
N ASN A 187 19.24 -0.51 11.38
CA ASN A 187 19.30 -1.93 11.73
C ASN A 187 18.63 -2.83 10.67
N ILE A 188 18.30 -2.28 9.49
CA ILE A 188 17.62 -3.05 8.44
C ILE A 188 18.47 -4.23 7.99
N GLN A 189 17.90 -5.43 8.09
CA GLN A 189 18.46 -6.65 7.52
C GLN A 189 17.85 -6.90 6.14
N PHE A 190 18.60 -6.57 5.09
CA PHE A 190 18.16 -6.73 3.71
C PHE A 190 18.06 -8.20 3.30
N LEU A 191 17.09 -8.51 2.44
CA LEU A 191 16.89 -9.85 1.90
C LEU A 191 17.53 -9.96 0.51
N ASN A 192 18.46 -10.89 0.34
CA ASN A 192 19.05 -11.21 -0.96
C ASN A 192 18.09 -12.06 -1.82
N LYS A 193 18.47 -12.33 -3.08
CA LYS A 193 17.64 -13.07 -4.04
C LYS A 193 17.27 -14.48 -3.54
N THR A 194 18.20 -15.19 -2.90
CA THR A 194 17.98 -16.54 -2.34
C THR A 194 16.97 -16.50 -1.20
N GLN A 195 17.10 -15.55 -0.27
CA GLN A 195 16.18 -15.38 0.86
C GLN A 195 14.78 -14.97 0.37
N ILE A 196 14.70 -14.05 -0.62
CA ILE A 196 13.43 -13.70 -1.27
C ILE A 196 12.78 -14.93 -1.91
N ALA A 197 13.55 -15.76 -2.61
CA ALA A 197 13.03 -16.97 -3.25
C ALA A 197 12.44 -17.93 -2.22
N LEU A 198 13.14 -18.14 -1.10
CA LEU A 198 12.67 -18.96 0.02
C LEU A 198 11.37 -18.41 0.62
N LEU A 199 11.31 -17.10 0.90
CA LEU A 199 10.12 -16.45 1.46
C LEU A 199 8.88 -16.58 0.58
N VAL A 200 9.05 -16.47 -0.74
CA VAL A 200 7.93 -16.59 -1.68
C VAL A 200 7.56 -18.06 -1.95
N GLY A 201 8.45 -19.00 -1.61
CA GLY A 201 8.30 -20.44 -1.89
C GLY A 201 8.54 -20.76 -3.36
N MET A 202 9.59 -20.19 -3.95
CA MET A 202 9.93 -20.34 -5.38
C MET A 202 11.40 -20.66 -5.58
N GLU A 203 11.72 -21.28 -6.72
CA GLU A 203 13.12 -21.52 -7.13
C GLU A 203 13.86 -20.18 -7.29
N GLU A 204 15.10 -20.12 -6.80
CA GLU A 204 15.95 -18.91 -6.84
C GLU A 204 16.12 -18.37 -8.26
N LYS A 205 16.33 -19.24 -9.25
CA LYS A 205 16.48 -18.85 -10.66
C LYS A 205 15.22 -18.16 -11.18
N LYS A 206 14.04 -18.63 -10.76
CA LYS A 206 12.75 -18.05 -11.15
C LYS A 206 12.52 -16.72 -10.43
N ALA A 207 12.76 -16.65 -9.11
CA ALA A 207 12.66 -15.42 -8.34
C ALA A 207 13.59 -14.33 -8.89
N SER A 208 14.83 -14.70 -9.22
CA SER A 208 15.83 -13.80 -9.81
C SER A 208 15.36 -13.20 -11.14
N LYS A 209 14.83 -14.03 -12.04
CA LYS A 209 14.26 -13.56 -13.31
C LYS A 209 13.08 -12.59 -13.11
N ILE A 210 12.21 -12.87 -12.14
CA ILE A 210 11.08 -12.00 -11.82
C ILE A 210 11.59 -10.65 -11.28
N LEU A 211 12.51 -10.65 -10.33
CA LEU A 211 13.13 -9.42 -9.80
C LEU A 211 13.77 -8.59 -10.92
N ASP A 212 14.56 -9.23 -11.80
CA ASP A 212 15.22 -8.54 -12.91
C ASP A 212 14.20 -7.94 -13.90
N LYS A 213 13.09 -8.64 -14.18
CA LYS A 213 11.99 -8.11 -14.99
C LYS A 213 11.32 -6.92 -14.31
N LEU A 214 10.93 -7.06 -13.04
CA LEU A 214 10.28 -6.01 -12.25
C LEU A 214 11.15 -4.75 -12.15
N ARG A 215 12.48 -4.93 -12.07
CA ARG A 215 13.44 -3.83 -12.11
C ARG A 215 13.41 -3.10 -13.44
N LYS A 216 13.47 -3.85 -14.56
CA LYS A 216 13.44 -3.27 -15.92
C LYS A 216 12.18 -2.44 -16.20
N ILE A 217 11.04 -2.84 -15.64
CA ILE A 217 9.76 -2.11 -15.81
C ILE A 217 9.50 -1.08 -14.69
N GLY A 218 10.48 -0.81 -13.82
CA GLY A 218 10.40 0.23 -12.78
C GLY A 218 9.47 -0.07 -11.61
N VAL A 219 9.11 -1.34 -11.37
CA VAL A 219 8.30 -1.75 -10.21
C VAL A 219 9.15 -1.86 -8.95
N ILE A 220 10.42 -2.25 -9.13
CA ILE A 220 11.41 -2.27 -8.06
C ILE A 220 12.67 -1.53 -8.50
N ALA A 221 13.39 -0.96 -7.54
CA ALA A 221 14.76 -0.51 -7.73
C ALA A 221 15.70 -1.51 -7.04
N GLU A 222 16.90 -1.65 -7.59
CA GLU A 222 17.96 -2.48 -7.04
C GLU A 222 19.17 -1.59 -6.78
N THR A 223 19.59 -1.52 -5.52
CA THR A 223 20.80 -0.80 -5.10
C THR A 223 21.84 -1.83 -4.69
N ILE A 224 23.10 -1.57 -5.06
CA ILE A 224 24.23 -2.42 -4.73
C ILE A 224 25.04 -1.72 -3.66
N ARG A 225 25.39 -2.43 -2.59
CA ARG A 225 26.29 -1.86 -1.57
C ARG A 225 27.72 -1.75 -2.12
N GLN A 226 28.44 -0.71 -1.72
CA GLN A 226 29.81 -0.47 -2.21
C GLN A 226 30.81 -1.53 -1.71
N ASP A 227 30.60 -2.03 -0.50
CA ASP A 227 31.47 -2.96 0.23
C ASP A 227 31.26 -4.43 -0.18
N ASP A 228 30.02 -4.86 -0.42
CA ASP A 228 29.75 -6.17 -1.03
C ASP A 228 28.87 -6.04 -2.28
N LYS A 229 29.49 -6.25 -3.44
CA LYS A 229 28.81 -6.29 -4.74
C LYS A 229 27.87 -7.49 -4.90
N ARG A 230 27.68 -8.33 -3.89
CA ARG A 230 26.65 -9.39 -3.86
C ARG A 230 25.43 -8.98 -3.03
N ASP A 231 25.58 -7.98 -2.16
CA ASP A 231 24.48 -7.42 -1.41
C ASP A 231 23.62 -6.54 -2.32
N ARG A 232 22.40 -7.03 -2.54
CA ARG A 232 21.36 -6.37 -3.32
C ARG A 232 20.27 -5.91 -2.39
N ILE A 233 20.01 -4.61 -2.41
CA ILE A 233 18.90 -3.98 -1.71
C ILE A 233 17.79 -3.77 -2.73
N PHE A 234 16.63 -4.36 -2.48
CA PHE A 234 15.45 -4.18 -3.33
C PHE A 234 14.47 -3.22 -2.68
N THR A 235 14.06 -2.20 -3.42
CA THR A 235 13.09 -1.19 -2.98
C THR A 235 11.85 -1.27 -3.85
N LEU A 236 10.65 -1.26 -3.26
CA LEU A 236 9.41 -1.19 -4.04
C LEU A 236 9.13 0.24 -4.50
N ASN A 237 8.54 0.38 -5.68
CA ASN A 237 8.11 1.67 -6.19
C ASN A 237 6.98 2.27 -5.32
N PRO A 238 7.17 3.45 -4.69
CA PRO A 238 6.19 4.08 -3.80
C PRO A 238 4.92 4.55 -4.52
N TYR A 239 4.91 4.60 -5.84
CA TYR A 239 3.73 4.92 -6.63
C TYR A 239 2.85 3.69 -6.90
N ILE A 240 3.34 2.49 -6.59
CA ILE A 240 2.59 1.23 -6.67
C ILE A 240 2.24 0.76 -5.24
N PHE A 241 3.24 0.73 -4.36
CA PHE A 241 3.10 0.26 -2.97
C PHE A 241 3.80 1.22 -2.01
N TYR A 242 3.10 1.69 -0.96
CA TYR A 242 3.71 2.63 -0.01
C TYR A 242 3.21 2.46 1.42
N ARG A 243 4.14 2.35 2.38
CA ARG A 243 3.85 2.15 3.81
C ARG A 243 3.41 3.43 4.51
N LYS A 244 4.15 4.53 4.33
CA LYS A 244 3.93 5.72 5.15
C LYS A 244 2.66 6.48 4.79
N LYS A 245 2.23 7.21 5.80
CA LYS A 245 1.36 8.37 5.71
C LYS A 245 1.96 9.42 4.76
N GLY A 246 1.12 10.13 4.00
CA GLY A 246 1.62 11.14 3.05
C GLY A 246 2.12 10.62 1.69
N ARG A 247 3.16 11.29 1.18
CA ARG A 247 3.89 10.99 -0.07
C ARG A 247 5.30 10.48 0.25
N PRO A 248 5.93 9.73 -0.67
CA PRO A 248 7.36 9.42 -0.58
C PRO A 248 8.21 10.68 -0.51
N ASP A 249 9.32 10.61 0.23
CA ASP A 249 10.33 11.69 0.29
C ASP A 249 11.07 11.88 -1.05
N HIS A 250 11.89 12.92 -1.15
CA HIS A 250 12.60 13.24 -2.38
C HIS A 250 13.59 12.17 -2.82
N THR A 251 14.23 11.46 -1.89
CA THR A 251 15.18 10.39 -2.19
C THR A 251 14.47 9.20 -2.82
N LEU A 252 13.41 8.72 -2.16
CA LEU A 252 12.61 7.61 -2.66
C LEU A 252 11.89 7.99 -3.97
N ARG A 253 11.47 9.24 -4.14
CA ARG A 253 10.95 9.73 -5.43
C ARG A 253 12.02 9.72 -6.51
N GLY A 254 13.22 10.21 -6.21
CA GLY A 254 14.36 10.28 -7.13
C GLY A 254 14.79 8.89 -7.63
N LEU A 255 14.78 7.89 -6.74
CA LEU A 255 15.09 6.50 -7.06
C LEU A 255 14.20 5.92 -8.18
N PHE A 256 12.96 6.42 -8.29
CA PHE A 256 11.99 6.02 -9.31
C PHE A 256 11.63 7.15 -10.29
N ALA A 257 12.38 8.26 -10.29
CA ALA A 257 12.13 9.42 -11.16
C ALA A 257 12.68 9.23 -12.59
N SER A 258 13.42 8.14 -12.85
CA SER A 258 14.08 7.91 -14.13
C SER A 258 13.11 7.44 -15.21
N THR A 259 12.61 8.38 -16.03
CA THR A 259 12.87 8.31 -17.48
C THR A 259 14.38 8.54 -17.71
N PRO A 260 15.03 7.84 -18.65
CA PRO A 260 16.47 7.95 -18.86
C PRO A 260 16.90 9.40 -19.14
N TYR A 261 17.99 9.83 -18.51
CA TYR A 261 18.72 11.05 -18.87
C TYR A 261 19.35 10.80 -20.24
N GLY A 262 18.93 11.56 -21.26
CA GLY A 262 19.41 11.42 -22.64
C GLY A 262 18.43 10.67 -23.56
N LYS A 263 17.62 11.44 -24.28
CA LYS A 263 17.30 11.15 -25.67
C LYS A 263 18.04 12.16 -26.53
#